data_AF-A0A6M0HVE4-F1
#
_entry.id   AF-A0A6M0HVE4-F1
#
_cell.length_a   1.000
_cell.length_b   1.000
_cell.length_c   1.000
_cell.angle_alpha   90.00
_cell.angle_beta   90.00
_cell.angle_gamma   90.00
#
_symmetry.space_group_name_H-M   'P 1'
#
loop_
_entity.id
_entity.type
_entity.pdbx_description
1 polymer ?
#
loop_
_entity_poly.entity_id
_entity_poly.type
_entity_poly.pdbx_seq_one_letter_code
_entity_poly.pdbx_strand_id
1 'polypeptide(L)'
;MTSEPIIPKFLGKAPTGISGFDDVTFGGLPVGRPSLICGSAGCGKTLFAVTFLVNGATQFGEPGVFMSFEERAVKGGPISGRCGGVKPGQ
;
A
#
# COMPACT_ATOMS: atom_id res chain seq x y z
N MET A 1 -34.03 25.17 -5.45
CA MET A 1 -32.58 25.27 -5.72
C MET A 1 -31.90 25.60 -4.40
N THR A 2 -31.65 24.60 -3.56
CA THR A 2 -30.92 24.77 -2.30
C THR A 2 -29.66 23.92 -2.43
N SER A 3 -28.57 24.57 -2.84
CA SER A 3 -27.24 23.99 -2.80
C SER A 3 -26.78 23.97 -1.34
N GLU A 4 -27.09 22.89 -0.64
CA GLU A 4 -26.52 22.59 0.68
C GLU A 4 -24.99 22.56 0.56
N PRO A 5 -24.25 23.29 1.41
CA PRO A 5 -22.80 23.23 1.42
C PRO A 5 -22.36 21.81 1.79
N ILE A 6 -21.46 21.23 1.00
CA ILE A 6 -20.83 19.95 1.29
C ILE A 6 -19.87 20.15 2.47
N ILE A 7 -20.40 20.24 3.69
CA ILE A 7 -19.58 20.24 4.90
C ILE A 7 -18.91 18.86 4.93
N PRO A 8 -17.57 18.76 4.78
CA PRO A 8 -16.93 17.46 4.77
C PRO A 8 -17.16 16.83 6.14
N LYS A 9 -17.92 15.74 6.17
CA LYS A 9 -17.99 14.83 7.32
C LYS A 9 -16.57 14.64 7.82
N PHE A 10 -16.36 14.82 9.12
CA PHE A 10 -15.07 14.56 9.76
C PHE A 10 -14.58 13.20 9.30
N LEU A 11 -13.51 13.20 8.52
CA LEU A 11 -13.11 12.00 7.83
C LEU A 11 -12.36 11.12 8.82
N GLY A 12 -12.87 9.92 9.06
CA GLY A 12 -12.13 8.92 9.81
C GLY A 12 -10.77 8.70 9.13
N LYS A 13 -9.69 8.73 9.90
CA LYS A 13 -8.34 8.44 9.42
C LYS A 13 -7.80 7.19 10.11
N ALA A 14 -7.16 6.34 9.33
CA ALA A 14 -6.44 5.17 9.78
C ALA A 14 -4.96 5.54 9.96
N PRO A 15 -4.41 5.40 11.17
CA PRO A 15 -2.99 5.63 11.40
C PRO A 15 -2.16 4.64 10.57
N THR A 16 -1.09 5.13 9.95
CA THR A 16 -0.23 4.27 9.12
C THR A 16 0.88 3.59 9.92
N GLY A 17 1.15 4.08 11.13
CA GLY A 17 2.28 3.64 11.96
C GLY A 17 3.64 4.11 11.41
N ILE A 18 3.65 5.03 10.44
CA ILE A 18 4.86 5.64 9.89
C ILE A 18 5.06 6.99 10.58
N SER A 19 6.07 7.05 11.44
CA SER A 19 6.50 8.29 12.10
C SER A 19 6.79 9.38 11.08
N GLY A 20 6.29 10.60 11.34
CA GLY A 20 6.35 11.72 10.40
C GLY A 20 5.22 11.75 9.37
N PHE A 21 4.81 10.62 8.79
CA PHE A 21 3.68 10.63 7.84
C PHE A 21 2.35 10.86 8.55
N ASP A 22 2.12 10.18 9.68
CA ASP A 22 0.92 10.36 10.49
C ASP A 22 0.85 11.78 11.07
N ASP A 23 1.99 12.40 11.37
CA ASP A 23 2.06 13.80 11.84
C ASP A 23 1.68 14.78 10.73
N VAL A 24 2.25 14.60 9.53
CA VAL A 24 1.97 15.46 8.36
C VAL A 24 0.52 15.33 7.89
N THR A 25 -0.05 14.12 7.98
CA THR A 25 -1.43 13.86 7.56
C THR A 25 -2.44 14.04 8.68
N PHE A 26 -2.00 14.38 9.89
CA PHE A 26 -2.84 14.52 11.09
C PHE A 26 -3.70 13.28 11.35
N GLY A 27 -3.06 12.11 11.47
CA GLY A 27 -3.72 10.84 11.83
C GLY A 27 -3.78 9.79 10.71
N GLY A 28 -3.05 9.96 9.61
CA GLY A 28 -2.88 8.94 8.59
C GLY A 28 -3.85 9.03 7.40
N LEU A 29 -4.18 7.89 6.82
CA LEU A 29 -4.91 7.79 5.55
C LEU A 29 -6.44 7.80 5.74
N PRO A 30 -7.21 8.32 4.78
CA PRO A 30 -8.67 8.33 4.85
C PRO A 30 -9.27 6.92 4.88
N VAL A 31 -10.09 6.62 5.90
CA VAL A 31 -10.78 5.33 6.05
C VAL A 31 -11.85 5.16 4.97
N GLY A 32 -11.95 3.95 4.42
CA GLY A 32 -13.01 3.57 3.47
C GLY A 32 -12.88 4.22 2.10
N ARG A 33 -11.73 4.84 1.78
CA ARG A 33 -11.49 5.48 0.49
C ARG A 33 -10.11 5.10 -0.06
N PRO A 34 -9.98 4.91 -1.39
CA PRO A 34 -8.69 4.62 -2.00
C PRO A 34 -7.77 5.85 -1.89
N SER A 35 -6.51 5.60 -1.56
CA SER A 35 -5.45 6.61 -1.50
C SER A 35 -4.40 6.30 -2.57
N LEU A 36 -4.13 7.25 -3.46
CA LEU A 36 -3.16 7.10 -4.54
C LEU A 36 -1.79 7.65 -4.10
N ILE A 37 -0.75 6.83 -4.24
CA ILE A 37 0.64 7.20 -3.93
C ILE A 37 1.42 7.26 -5.23
N CYS A 38 1.88 8.45 -5.60
CA CYS A 38 2.66 8.69 -6.81
C CYS A 38 4.08 9.17 -6.47
N GLY A 39 5.05 8.80 -7.31
CA GLY A 39 6.44 9.18 -7.17
C GLY A 39 7.33 8.44 -8.16
N SER A 40 8.52 8.96 -8.40
CA SER A 40 9.50 8.36 -9.31
C SER A 40 9.91 6.94 -8.89
N ALA A 41 10.55 6.20 -9.80
CA ALA A 41 11.17 4.92 -9.46
C ALA A 41 12.13 5.09 -8.28
N GLY A 42 12.12 4.14 -7.33
CA GLY A 42 12.98 4.20 -6.13
C GLY A 42 12.49 5.11 -4.99
N CYS A 43 11.39 5.85 -5.12
CA CYS A 43 10.87 6.72 -4.04
C CYS A 43 10.19 5.97 -2.87
N GLY A 44 10.31 4.64 -2.80
CA GLY A 44 9.77 3.86 -1.68
C GLY A 44 8.25 3.59 -1.70
N LYS A 45 7.55 3.73 -2.83
CA LYS A 45 6.09 3.47 -2.91
C LYS A 45 5.69 2.06 -2.45
N THR A 46 6.41 1.04 -2.94
CA THR A 46 6.20 -0.35 -2.55
C THR A 46 6.49 -0.56 -1.07
N LEU A 47 7.59 0.06 -0.58
CA LEU A 47 7.94 0.01 0.84
C LEU A 47 6.85 0.64 1.70
N PHE A 48 6.34 1.82 1.32
CA PHE A 48 5.24 2.48 2.01
C PHE A 48 4.00 1.57 2.10
N ALA A 49 3.61 0.93 0.99
CA ALA A 49 2.44 0.04 0.97
C ALA A 49 2.61 -1.17 1.90
N VAL A 50 3.80 -1.79 1.87
CA VAL A 50 4.11 -2.94 2.75
C VAL A 50 4.20 -2.52 4.20
N THR A 51 4.85 -1.40 4.52
CA THR A 51 4.95 -0.88 5.89
C THR A 51 3.58 -0.54 6.46
N PHE A 52 2.72 0.12 5.69
CA PHE A 52 1.33 0.38 6.09
C PHE A 52 0.59 -0.92 6.43
N LEU A 53 0.73 -1.95 5.58
CA LEU A 53 0.07 -3.24 5.80
C LEU A 53 0.61 -3.98 7.04
N VAL A 54 1.93 -4.04 7.20
CA VAL A 54 2.57 -4.70 8.34
C VAL A 54 2.22 -4.01 9.64
N ASN A 55 2.22 -2.66 9.67
CA ASN A 55 1.81 -1.90 10.84
C ASN A 55 0.33 -2.08 11.14
N GLY A 56 -0.52 -2.06 10.12
CA GLY A 56 -1.95 -2.39 10.21
C GLY A 56 -2.17 -3.73 10.92
N ALA A 57 -1.49 -4.78 10.45
CA ALA A 57 -1.64 -6.12 10.98
C ALA A 57 -1.04 -6.30 12.40
N THR A 58 0.11 -5.68 12.67
CA THR A 58 0.86 -5.91 13.93
C THR A 58 0.46 -4.96 15.07
N GLN A 59 0.13 -3.71 14.77
CA GLN A 59 -0.13 -2.68 15.77
C GLN A 59 -1.62 -2.40 15.96
N PHE A 60 -2.41 -2.50 14.88
CA PHE A 60 -3.83 -2.15 14.90
C PHE A 60 -4.76 -3.36 14.76
N GLY A 61 -4.19 -4.56 14.50
CA GLY A 61 -4.98 -5.79 14.31
C GLY A 61 -5.85 -5.75 13.05
N GLU A 62 -5.53 -4.89 12.09
CA GLU A 62 -6.27 -4.73 10.84
C GLU A 62 -5.70 -5.67 9.77
N PRO A 63 -6.45 -6.71 9.34
CA PRO A 63 -6.00 -7.56 8.26
C PRO A 63 -6.05 -6.79 6.94
N GLY A 64 -5.05 -6.99 6.09
CA GLY A 64 -5.02 -6.36 4.78
C GLY A 64 -4.39 -7.25 3.72
N VAL A 65 -4.59 -6.86 2.47
CA VAL A 65 -4.14 -7.60 1.29
C VAL A 65 -3.21 -6.71 0.48
N PHE A 66 -2.04 -7.23 0.14
CA PHE A 66 -1.11 -6.58 -0.78
C PHE A 66 -1.16 -7.26 -2.14
N MET A 67 -1.47 -6.49 -3.19
CA MET A 67 -1.42 -6.94 -4.58
C MET A 67 -0.30 -6.18 -5.30
N SER A 68 0.70 -6.91 -5.79
CA SER A 68 1.74 -6.35 -6.66
C SER A 68 1.53 -6.80 -8.10
N PHE A 69 1.64 -5.85 -9.03
CA PHE A 69 1.69 -6.12 -10.45
C PHE A 69 3.14 -5.94 -10.91
N GLU A 70 3.87 -7.03 -11.04
CA GLU A 70 5.21 -7.04 -11.63
C GLU A 70 5.08 -7.35 -13.13
N GLU A 71 5.40 -6.38 -13.99
CA GLU A 71 5.53 -6.64 -15.42
C GLU A 71 6.84 -7.40 -15.67
N ARG A 72 6.75 -8.73 -15.85
CA ARG A 72 7.83 -9.46 -16.51
C ARG A 72 7.74 -9.19 -18.00
N ALA A 73 8.58 -8.28 -18.49
CA ALA A 73 8.91 -8.24 -19.90
C ALA A 73 9.62 -9.57 -20.27
N VAL A 74 8.85 -10.58 -20.65
CA VAL A 74 9.37 -11.67 -21.49
C VAL A 74 9.73 -11.02 -22.82
N LYS A 75 10.96 -10.51 -22.91
CA LYS A 75 11.61 -10.35 -24.21
C LYS A 75 11.77 -11.76 -24.76
N GLY A 76 11.10 -12.03 -25.89
CA GLY A 76 11.03 -13.33 -26.52
C GLY A 76 12.36 -14.09 -26.52
N GLY A 77 12.34 -15.25 -25.88
CA GLY A 77 13.35 -16.30 -25.93
C GLY A 77 12.65 -17.60 -25.55
N PRO A 78 12.96 -18.74 -26.19
CA PRO A 78 12.18 -19.96 -26.06
C PRO A 78 12.18 -20.45 -24.61
N ILE A 79 10.98 -20.80 -24.15
CA ILE A 79 10.66 -21.46 -22.89
C ILE A 79 11.62 -22.62 -22.60
N SER A 80 12.54 -22.42 -21.65
CA SER A 80 13.16 -23.51 -20.90
C SER A 80 12.70 -23.35 -19.46
N GLY A 81 11.74 -24.20 -19.07
CA GLY A 81 11.20 -24.23 -17.73
C GLY A 81 12.31 -24.47 -16.73
N ARG A 82 12.55 -23.50 -15.84
CA ARG A 82 13.13 -23.78 -14.54
C ARG A 82 12.13 -23.37 -13.48
N CYS A 83 11.38 -24.37 -13.02
CA CYS A 83 10.65 -24.31 -11.77
C CYS A 83 11.70 -24.10 -10.67
N GLY A 84 11.88 -22.86 -10.23
CA GLY A 84 12.71 -22.53 -9.07
C GLY A 84 12.00 -22.99 -7.81
N GLY A 85 12.11 -24.29 -7.52
CA GLY A 85 11.72 -24.84 -6.23
C GLY A 85 12.52 -24.14 -5.13
N VAL A 86 11.82 -23.64 -4.12
CA VAL A 86 12.42 -23.34 -2.82
C VAL A 86 12.91 -24.67 -2.26
N LYS A 87 14.22 -24.87 -2.16
CA LYS A 87 14.77 -25.92 -1.30
C LYS A 87 14.81 -25.38 0.12
N PRO A 88 14.04 -25.96 1.07
CA PRO A 88 14.22 -25.65 2.47
C PRO A 88 15.41 -26.45 3.01
N GLY A 89 16.27 -25.78 3.79
CA GLY A 89 17.14 -26.38 4.79
C GLY A 89 18.24 -27.31 4.30
N GLN A 90 19.37 -26.72 3.89
CA GLN A 90 20.71 -27.13 4.34
C GLN A 90 21.48 -25.88 4.74
#